data_AF-A0A380DVS7-F1
#
_entry.id   AF-A0A380DVS7-F1
#
_cell.length_a   1.000
_cell.length_b   1.000
_cell.length_c   1.000
_cell.angle_alpha   90.00
_cell.angle_beta   90.00
_cell.angle_gamma   90.00
#
_symmetry.space_group_name_H-M   'P 1'
#
loop_
_entity.id
_entity.type
_entity.pdbx_description
1 polymer ?
#
loop_
_entity_poly.entity_id
_entity_poly.type
_entity_poly.pdbx_seq_one_letter_code
_entity_poly.pdbx_strand_id
1 'polypeptide(L)'
;MTVNYDQNANKVTFTSQGVTMARGTHTKEVLFPDKSLKLSYKVNVANIDTPKNIDFNEKLTYRTASDVVINNAQPEVTLTADPFSVAVEMNKDALQQQVNSQVDNSHYTTASIAEYNKLKQQADNILNEDANHVETANRASQAAIDGLVTKLQAALIDNQAAIAELDAKAQEKVTAAQQSKKVTQDEVAALVTKINNDKNNAIAEINKQTTSQGVTTEKDNGIAVLEQDVITPTVKPQAKQDIIQAVTTRKQQIKKSNASLQDEKDVANDKIGKIETKAIKDIDAATTNAQVEAIKTKAINDINQTAPATTAKAAALEEFDEVVQAQIDQAPLNPDTTNEEVAEAIERINAAKVSGVKAIEATTTAQDLERVKNEEISKIENITDSTQTKMDAYNDVKQAATARKAQNATVSNATNEEVAEADAAVEAAQKQGLHDIQGC
;
A
#
# COMPACT_ATOMS: atom_id res chain seq x y z
N MET A 1 79.23 -30.26 63.55
CA MET A 1 78.28 -29.34 64.20
C MET A 1 76.89 -29.93 64.04
N THR A 2 76.14 -30.11 65.13
CA THR A 2 74.72 -30.45 65.09
C THR A 2 73.91 -29.17 65.27
N VAL A 3 72.77 -29.09 64.58
CA VAL A 3 71.85 -27.95 64.65
C VAL A 3 70.49 -28.49 65.05
N ASN A 4 69.91 -27.94 66.11
CA ASN A 4 68.57 -28.27 66.56
C ASN A 4 67.73 -26.99 66.61
N TYR A 5 66.56 -27.01 65.96
CA TYR A 5 65.60 -25.91 66.04
C TYR A 5 64.38 -26.37 66.84
N ASP A 6 64.15 -25.71 67.97
CA ASP A 6 62.91 -25.83 68.74
C ASP A 6 61.91 -24.78 68.25
N GLN A 7 60.91 -25.24 67.50
CA GLN A 7 59.89 -24.39 66.91
C GLN A 7 58.97 -23.73 67.96
N ASN A 8 58.73 -24.40 69.10
CA ASN A 8 57.83 -23.87 70.14
C ASN A 8 58.51 -22.80 71.00
N ALA A 9 59.82 -22.95 71.21
CA ALA A 9 60.64 -21.98 71.94
C ALA A 9 61.30 -20.92 71.04
N ASN A 10 61.07 -20.99 69.71
CA ASN A 10 61.75 -20.19 68.70
C ASN A 10 63.28 -20.12 68.90
N LYS A 11 63.90 -21.28 69.17
CA LYS A 11 65.31 -21.36 69.58
C LYS A 11 66.10 -22.29 68.67
N VAL A 12 67.12 -21.74 68.02
CA VAL A 12 68.12 -22.55 67.28
C VAL A 12 69.34 -22.77 68.17
N THR A 13 69.72 -24.03 68.37
CA THR A 13 70.91 -24.43 69.12
C THR A 13 71.92 -25.05 68.17
N PHE A 14 73.14 -24.50 68.16
CA PHE A 14 74.27 -25.02 67.41
C PHE A 14 75.25 -25.68 68.39
N THR A 15 75.53 -26.97 68.21
CA THR A 15 76.50 -27.68 69.04
C THR A 15 77.68 -28.12 68.18
N SER A 16 78.87 -27.60 68.47
CA SER A 16 80.13 -28.02 67.83
C SER A 16 80.84 -29.04 68.72
N GLN A 17 81.47 -30.06 68.13
CA GLN A 17 82.34 -31.00 68.86
C GLN A 17 83.81 -30.56 68.86
N GLY A 18 84.11 -29.31 68.46
CA GLY A 18 85.48 -28.80 68.31
C GLY A 18 86.17 -29.26 67.02
N VAL A 19 87.48 -29.01 66.92
CA VAL A 19 88.31 -29.39 65.76
C VAL A 19 89.23 -30.55 66.15
N THR A 20 89.28 -31.62 65.35
CA THR A 20 90.19 -32.75 65.59
C THR A 20 91.54 -32.48 64.92
N MET A 21 92.63 -32.39 65.69
CA MET A 21 93.99 -32.31 65.13
C MET A 21 94.55 -33.72 64.85
N ALA A 22 95.52 -33.80 63.92
CA ALA A 22 96.08 -35.03 63.33
C ALA A 22 96.72 -36.06 64.29
N ARG A 23 96.64 -35.85 65.62
CA ARG A 23 97.13 -36.77 66.67
C ARG A 23 96.07 -37.17 67.71
N GLY A 24 94.77 -37.06 67.39
CA GLY A 24 93.70 -37.61 68.24
C GLY A 24 93.49 -36.91 69.59
N THR A 25 94.06 -35.72 69.78
CA THR A 25 93.80 -34.86 70.95
C THR A 25 92.95 -33.67 70.50
N HIS A 26 91.78 -33.49 71.15
CA HIS A 26 90.84 -32.42 70.85
C HIS A 26 91.36 -31.09 71.43
N THR A 27 91.44 -30.02 70.62
CA THR A 27 91.69 -28.66 71.13
C THR A 27 90.39 -28.00 71.58
N LYS A 28 90.51 -27.12 72.59
CA LYS A 28 89.49 -26.25 73.22
C LYS A 28 88.37 -25.80 72.26
N GLU A 29 87.12 -25.82 72.72
CA GLU A 29 85.96 -25.43 71.91
C GLU A 29 86.09 -23.98 71.44
N VAL A 30 86.18 -23.74 70.12
CA VAL A 30 86.13 -22.41 69.53
C VAL A 30 84.93 -22.33 68.59
N LEU A 31 83.96 -21.47 68.91
CA LEU A 31 82.98 -20.98 67.95
C LEU A 31 83.70 -19.98 67.03
N PHE A 32 83.80 -20.30 65.75
CA PHE A 32 84.40 -19.39 64.76
C PHE A 32 83.56 -18.10 64.69
N PRO A 33 84.17 -16.90 64.82
CA PRO A 33 83.45 -15.63 64.77
C PRO A 33 82.88 -15.30 63.37
N ASP A 34 83.41 -15.92 62.31
CA ASP A 34 83.09 -15.54 60.92
C ASP A 34 82.22 -16.59 60.20
N LYS A 35 81.06 -16.93 60.78
CA LYS A 35 80.09 -17.82 60.11
C LYS A 35 78.78 -17.11 59.84
N SER A 36 78.39 -17.06 58.57
CA SER A 36 77.09 -16.54 58.15
C SER A 36 75.98 -17.54 58.50
N LEU A 37 74.95 -17.06 59.21
CA LEU A 37 73.73 -17.83 59.44
C LEU A 37 72.73 -17.51 58.32
N LYS A 38 72.33 -18.54 57.56
CA LYS A 38 71.28 -18.41 56.55
C LYS A 38 69.96 -18.95 57.13
N LEU A 39 69.03 -18.06 57.43
CA LEU A 39 67.65 -18.42 57.74
C LEU A 39 66.87 -18.60 56.43
N SER A 40 66.00 -19.60 56.38
CA SER A 40 65.13 -19.87 55.23
C SER A 40 63.69 -19.98 55.72
N TYR A 41 62.82 -19.15 55.17
CA TYR A 41 61.40 -19.12 55.53
C TYR A 41 60.60 -19.92 54.51
N LYS A 42 59.62 -20.67 55.00
CA LYS A 42 58.54 -21.22 54.17
C LYS A 42 57.29 -20.41 54.45
N VAL A 43 56.85 -19.62 53.47
CA VAL A 43 55.58 -18.91 53.55
C VAL A 43 54.48 -19.85 53.08
N ASN A 44 53.53 -20.17 53.96
CA ASN A 44 52.33 -20.89 53.58
C ASN A 44 51.26 -19.85 53.22
N VAL A 45 50.96 -19.74 51.93
CA VAL A 45 50.00 -18.77 51.39
C VAL A 45 48.67 -19.51 51.21
N ALA A 46 47.84 -19.53 52.26
CA ALA A 46 46.50 -20.12 52.22
C ALA A 46 45.46 -19.09 52.70
N ASN A 47 44.31 -19.02 52.01
CA ASN A 47 43.17 -18.15 52.32
C ASN A 47 43.56 -16.66 52.44
N ILE A 48 44.27 -16.14 51.44
CA ILE A 48 44.59 -14.71 51.35
C ILE A 48 43.62 -14.06 50.36
N ASP A 49 42.64 -13.34 50.89
CA ASP A 49 41.58 -12.74 50.09
C ASP A 49 41.97 -11.38 49.49
N THR A 50 42.94 -10.68 50.10
CA THR A 50 43.46 -9.38 49.65
C THR A 50 44.97 -9.38 49.55
N PRO A 51 45.55 -8.62 48.59
CA PRO A 51 46.99 -8.40 48.51
C PRO A 51 47.53 -7.84 49.83
N LYS A 52 48.69 -8.34 50.27
CA LYS A 52 49.37 -7.81 51.46
C LYS A 52 50.87 -8.05 51.40
N ASN A 53 51.60 -7.18 52.09
CA ASN A 53 53.01 -7.37 52.36
C ASN A 53 53.15 -8.23 53.62
N ILE A 54 53.96 -9.29 53.52
CA ILE A 54 54.39 -10.08 54.67
C ILE A 54 55.75 -9.53 55.08
N ASP A 55 55.78 -8.82 56.22
CA ASP A 55 56.99 -8.21 56.74
C ASP A 55 57.77 -9.20 57.62
N PHE A 56 59.04 -9.41 57.29
CA PHE A 56 59.97 -10.22 58.06
C PHE A 56 60.89 -9.28 58.83
N ASN A 57 60.59 -9.11 60.12
CA ASN A 57 61.38 -8.29 61.04
C ASN A 57 61.80 -9.13 62.25
N GLU A 58 62.71 -10.07 62.01
CA GLU A 58 63.17 -10.98 63.05
C GLU A 58 64.39 -10.43 63.78
N LYS A 59 64.32 -10.49 65.11
CA LYS A 59 65.47 -10.28 66.00
C LYS A 59 65.93 -11.66 66.46
N LEU A 60 67.13 -12.06 66.07
CA LEU A 60 67.73 -13.30 66.54
C LEU A 60 68.62 -12.99 67.72
N THR A 61 68.24 -13.49 68.88
CA THR A 61 69.08 -13.40 70.08
C THR A 61 69.75 -14.74 70.34
N TYR A 62 71.07 -14.75 70.46
CA TYR A 62 71.83 -15.96 70.75
C TYR A 62 72.75 -15.77 71.96
N ARG A 63 73.05 -16.89 72.61
CA ARG A 63 74.01 -16.98 73.72
C ARG A 63 75.00 -18.07 73.38
N THR A 64 76.28 -17.79 73.50
CA THR A 64 77.33 -18.81 73.38
C THR A 64 77.56 -19.42 74.75
N ALA A 65 77.31 -20.72 74.94
CA ALA A 65 77.76 -21.40 76.14
C ALA A 65 79.17 -21.94 75.88
N SER A 66 80.17 -21.37 76.57
CA SER A 66 81.51 -21.95 76.67
C SER A 66 81.75 -22.35 78.13
N ASP A 67 82.37 -23.51 78.36
CA ASP A 67 82.76 -23.97 79.71
C ASP A 67 83.88 -23.11 80.33
N VAL A 68 84.42 -22.12 79.58
CA VAL A 68 85.46 -21.18 79.99
C VAL A 68 84.88 -19.82 80.42
N VAL A 69 83.72 -19.79 81.08
CA VAL A 69 83.18 -18.54 81.66
C VAL A 69 83.12 -18.69 83.17
N ILE A 70 84.22 -18.35 83.83
CA ILE A 70 84.31 -18.32 85.29
C ILE A 70 83.51 -17.09 85.78
N ASN A 71 82.33 -17.34 86.35
CA ASN A 71 81.52 -16.43 87.19
C ASN A 71 80.97 -15.11 86.58
N ASN A 72 80.82 -14.98 85.26
CA ASN A 72 80.06 -13.85 84.66
C ASN A 72 78.84 -14.33 83.87
N ALA A 73 77.77 -13.51 83.85
CA ALA A 73 76.58 -13.75 83.03
C ALA A 73 76.98 -13.80 81.55
N GLN A 74 76.57 -14.85 80.82
CA GLN A 74 76.91 -15.03 79.40
C GLN A 74 76.41 -13.81 78.59
N PRO A 75 77.25 -13.20 77.73
CA PRO A 75 76.84 -12.09 76.89
C PRO A 75 75.78 -12.56 75.92
N GLU A 76 74.68 -11.83 75.91
CA GLU A 76 73.59 -12.03 74.97
C GLU A 76 73.84 -11.11 73.77
N VAL A 77 73.95 -11.69 72.58
CA VAL A 77 74.16 -10.93 71.34
C VAL A 77 72.87 -10.99 70.54
N THR A 78 72.31 -9.82 70.26
CA THR A 78 71.16 -9.68 69.37
C THR A 78 71.65 -9.30 67.98
N LEU A 79 71.36 -10.16 67.01
CA LEU A 79 71.48 -9.85 65.60
C LEU A 79 70.13 -9.32 65.13
N THR A 80 70.14 -8.12 64.55
CA THR A 80 68.99 -7.59 63.83
C THR A 80 69.21 -7.89 62.36
N ALA A 81 68.34 -8.71 61.76
CA ALA A 81 68.33 -8.85 60.32
C ALA A 81 67.74 -7.58 59.71
N ASP A 82 68.23 -7.17 58.54
CA ASP A 82 67.59 -6.09 57.79
C ASP A 82 66.15 -6.53 57.46
N PRO A 83 65.13 -5.72 57.83
CA PRO A 83 63.76 -6.09 57.57
C PRO A 83 63.53 -6.13 56.05
N PHE A 84 62.84 -7.16 55.60
CA PHE A 84 62.41 -7.28 54.21
C PHE A 84 60.94 -7.70 54.16
N SER A 85 60.28 -7.36 53.08
CA SER A 85 58.87 -7.69 52.87
C SER A 85 58.72 -8.53 51.61
N VAL A 86 57.80 -9.48 51.64
CA VAL A 86 57.36 -10.23 50.45
C VAL A 86 55.93 -9.81 50.14
N ALA A 87 55.71 -9.29 48.93
CA ALA A 87 54.37 -8.99 48.46
C ALA A 87 53.66 -10.28 48.05
N VAL A 88 52.44 -10.47 48.53
CA VAL A 88 51.51 -11.47 48.00
C VAL A 88 50.54 -10.75 47.06
N GLU A 89 50.57 -11.13 45.78
CA GLU A 89 49.69 -10.60 44.74
C GLU A 89 48.58 -11.61 44.39
N MET A 90 47.43 -11.11 43.92
CA MET A 90 46.29 -11.94 43.50
C MET A 90 46.47 -12.42 42.07
N ASN A 91 45.86 -13.57 41.74
CA ASN A 91 45.92 -14.14 40.40
C ASN A 91 45.07 -13.31 39.42
N LYS A 92 45.72 -12.77 38.38
CA LYS A 92 45.10 -11.92 37.35
C LYS A 92 45.06 -12.58 35.96
N ASP A 93 45.47 -13.84 35.83
CA ASP A 93 45.66 -14.50 34.53
C ASP A 93 44.35 -14.58 33.72
N ALA A 94 43.25 -14.99 34.37
CA ALA A 94 41.94 -15.07 33.71
C ALA A 94 41.42 -13.70 33.27
N LEU A 95 41.69 -12.65 34.06
CA LEU A 95 41.33 -11.28 33.73
C LEU A 95 42.14 -10.78 32.52
N GLN A 96 43.45 -11.05 32.50
CA GLN A 96 44.32 -10.72 31.38
C GLN A 96 43.90 -11.43 30.10
N GLN A 97 43.54 -12.72 30.18
CA GLN A 97 43.02 -13.47 29.03
C GLN A 97 41.74 -12.84 28.47
N GLN A 98 40.82 -12.44 29.33
CA GLN A 98 39.57 -11.80 28.93
C GLN A 98 39.80 -10.46 28.24
N VAL A 99 40.73 -9.63 28.75
CA VAL A 99 41.12 -8.35 28.12
C VAL A 99 41.80 -8.56 26.77
N ASN A 100 42.64 -9.59 26.64
CA ASN A 100 43.36 -9.89 25.40
C ASN A 100 42.45 -10.48 24.31
N SER A 101 41.26 -10.96 24.68
CA SER A 101 40.30 -11.50 23.72
C SER A 101 39.84 -10.43 22.70
N GLN A 102 39.80 -10.82 21.42
CA GLN A 102 39.20 -10.01 20.37
C GLN A 102 37.73 -10.37 20.25
N VAL A 103 36.88 -9.34 20.25
CA VAL A 103 35.42 -9.47 20.14
C VAL A 103 35.01 -8.97 18.76
N ASP A 104 34.28 -9.79 18.01
CA ASP A 104 33.61 -9.35 16.79
C ASP A 104 32.32 -8.62 17.17
N ASN A 105 32.35 -7.29 17.07
CA ASN A 105 31.23 -6.43 17.44
C ASN A 105 29.97 -6.63 16.57
N SER A 106 30.07 -7.29 15.41
CA SER A 106 28.92 -7.45 14.50
C SER A 106 27.84 -8.41 15.01
N HIS A 107 28.20 -9.29 15.95
CA HIS A 107 27.32 -10.33 16.50
C HIS A 107 26.54 -9.91 17.76
N TYR A 108 26.87 -8.74 18.32
CA TYR A 108 26.37 -8.34 19.63
C TYR A 108 25.58 -7.04 19.57
N THR A 109 24.68 -6.86 20.54
CA THR A 109 23.94 -5.59 20.67
C THR A 109 24.91 -4.44 20.95
N THR A 110 24.62 -3.26 20.39
CA THR A 110 25.43 -2.06 20.64
C THR A 110 25.53 -1.72 22.13
N ALA A 111 24.43 -1.87 22.87
CA ALA A 111 24.41 -1.61 24.32
C ALA A 111 25.26 -2.62 25.13
N SER A 112 25.24 -3.91 24.76
CA SER A 112 26.06 -4.92 25.45
C SER A 112 27.56 -4.72 25.22
N ILE A 113 27.96 -4.32 24.00
CA ILE A 113 29.34 -3.95 23.68
C ILE A 113 29.79 -2.74 24.51
N ALA A 114 28.94 -1.73 24.65
CA ALA A 114 29.26 -0.55 25.45
C ALA A 114 29.50 -0.93 26.93
N GLU A 115 28.72 -1.85 27.48
CA GLU A 115 28.90 -2.34 28.85
C GLU A 115 30.15 -3.22 28.99
N TYR A 116 30.38 -4.12 28.05
CA TYR A 116 31.61 -4.92 27.98
C TYR A 116 32.86 -4.03 27.95
N ASN A 117 32.86 -2.95 27.17
CA ASN A 117 33.98 -2.02 27.09
C ASN A 117 34.25 -1.27 28.42
N LYS A 118 33.20 -0.91 29.17
CA LYS A 118 33.38 -0.34 30.53
C LYS A 118 34.01 -1.34 31.49
N LEU A 119 33.55 -2.59 31.45
CA LEU A 119 34.11 -3.66 32.27
C LEU A 119 35.56 -3.96 31.87
N LYS A 120 35.88 -3.88 30.58
CA LYS A 120 37.25 -4.05 30.07
C LYS A 120 38.17 -2.93 30.56
N GLN A 121 37.69 -1.69 30.59
CA GLN A 121 38.44 -0.59 31.20
C GLN A 121 38.67 -0.79 32.71
N GLN A 122 37.68 -1.31 33.45
CA GLN A 122 37.88 -1.68 34.85
C GLN A 122 38.94 -2.78 35.00
N ALA A 123 38.95 -3.76 34.08
CA ALA A 123 39.94 -4.82 34.07
C ALA A 123 41.35 -4.28 33.80
N ASP A 124 41.49 -3.37 32.83
CA ASP A 124 42.77 -2.71 32.52
C ASP A 124 43.31 -1.93 33.72
N ASN A 125 42.44 -1.26 34.49
CA ASN A 125 42.85 -0.57 35.71
C ASN A 125 43.40 -1.54 36.76
N ILE A 126 42.73 -2.69 36.95
CA ILE A 126 43.17 -3.74 37.89
C ILE A 126 44.49 -4.37 37.42
N LEU A 127 44.64 -4.67 36.13
CA LEU A 127 45.87 -5.25 35.58
C LEU A 127 47.07 -4.32 35.77
N ASN A 128 46.86 -3.00 35.72
CA ASN A 128 47.91 -2.00 35.83
C ASN A 128 48.07 -1.38 37.23
N GLU A 129 47.46 -1.93 38.28
CA GLU A 129 47.55 -1.39 39.65
C GLU A 129 48.99 -1.15 40.14
N ASP A 130 49.91 -2.07 39.82
CA ASP A 130 51.32 -1.93 40.22
C ASP A 130 52.01 -0.79 39.47
N ALA A 131 51.84 -0.74 38.14
CA ALA A 131 52.32 0.34 37.30
C ALA A 131 51.73 1.71 37.69
N ASN A 132 50.50 1.71 38.21
CA ASN A 132 49.78 2.90 38.69
C ASN A 132 50.09 3.25 40.15
N HIS A 133 51.05 2.56 40.79
CA HIS A 133 51.44 2.79 42.18
C HIS A 133 50.29 2.67 43.21
N VAL A 134 49.33 1.80 42.96
CA VAL A 134 48.28 1.49 43.94
C VAL A 134 48.92 0.74 45.11
N GLU A 135 48.77 1.28 46.32
CA GLU A 135 49.26 0.65 47.55
C GLU A 135 48.71 -0.78 47.69
N THR A 136 49.54 -1.73 48.10
CA THR A 136 49.19 -3.15 48.17
C THR A 136 47.87 -3.41 48.90
N ALA A 137 47.62 -2.71 50.02
CA ALA A 137 46.39 -2.87 50.80
C ALA A 137 45.11 -2.41 50.07
N ASN A 138 45.23 -1.59 49.03
CA ASN A 138 44.13 -1.01 48.27
C ASN A 138 43.90 -1.69 46.90
N ARG A 139 44.75 -2.66 46.54
CA ARG A 139 44.62 -3.43 45.29
C ARG A 139 43.45 -4.41 45.37
N ALA A 140 42.90 -4.78 44.21
CA ALA A 140 41.73 -5.65 44.11
C ALA A 140 41.91 -7.02 44.81
N SER A 141 40.86 -7.46 45.51
CA SER A 141 40.76 -8.80 46.10
C SER A 141 40.58 -9.88 45.02
N GLN A 142 40.90 -11.13 45.34
CA GLN A 142 40.67 -12.24 44.40
C GLN A 142 39.19 -12.35 44.02
N ALA A 143 38.28 -12.18 44.99
CA ALA A 143 36.84 -12.18 44.74
C ALA A 143 36.38 -11.05 43.79
N ALA A 144 37.00 -9.87 43.87
CA ALA A 144 36.69 -8.76 42.96
C ALA A 144 37.17 -9.05 41.53
N ILE A 145 38.38 -9.64 41.39
CA ILE A 145 38.93 -10.07 40.10
C ILE A 145 38.04 -11.13 39.46
N ASP A 146 37.70 -12.20 40.20
CA ASP A 146 36.87 -13.30 39.71
C ASP A 146 35.44 -12.82 39.35
N GLY A 147 34.90 -11.91 40.16
CA GLY A 147 33.61 -11.27 39.90
C GLY A 147 33.62 -10.43 38.62
N LEU A 148 34.72 -9.72 38.33
CA LEU A 148 34.86 -8.95 37.09
C LEU A 148 35.03 -9.85 35.87
N VAL A 149 35.80 -10.94 35.99
CA VAL A 149 35.90 -11.97 34.93
C VAL A 149 34.52 -12.53 34.58
N THR A 150 33.72 -12.88 35.60
CA THR A 150 32.35 -13.38 35.41
C THR A 150 31.46 -12.36 34.70
N LYS A 151 31.53 -11.08 35.09
CA LYS A 151 30.78 -10.01 34.44
C LYS A 151 31.18 -9.83 32.98
N LEU A 152 32.48 -9.83 32.68
CA LEU A 152 33.00 -9.72 31.31
C LEU A 152 32.54 -10.87 30.41
N GLN A 153 32.48 -12.09 30.94
CA GLN A 153 31.99 -13.27 30.21
C GLN A 153 30.49 -13.19 29.90
N ALA A 154 29.70 -12.57 30.80
CA ALA A 154 28.25 -12.48 30.66
C ALA A 154 27.77 -11.18 29.96
N ALA A 155 28.64 -10.20 29.75
CA ALA A 155 28.24 -8.86 29.31
C ALA A 155 27.77 -8.81 27.85
N LEU A 156 28.34 -9.63 26.96
CA LEU A 156 28.05 -9.62 25.53
C LEU A 156 26.77 -10.39 25.22
N ILE A 157 25.85 -9.76 24.48
CA ILE A 157 24.54 -10.32 24.16
C ILE A 157 24.41 -10.48 22.65
N ASP A 158 24.31 -11.73 22.19
CA ASP A 158 24.17 -12.06 20.77
C ASP A 158 22.82 -11.56 20.21
N ASN A 159 22.84 -10.94 19.04
CA ASN A 159 21.65 -10.46 18.33
C ASN A 159 21.48 -11.09 16.94
N GLN A 160 22.39 -11.97 16.51
CA GLN A 160 22.49 -12.40 15.13
C GLN A 160 21.30 -13.24 14.70
N ALA A 161 20.87 -14.17 15.57
CA ALA A 161 19.69 -14.99 15.34
C ALA A 161 18.41 -14.15 15.25
N ALA A 162 18.28 -13.16 16.15
CA ALA A 162 17.12 -12.26 16.17
C ALA A 162 17.02 -11.40 14.91
N ILE A 163 18.14 -10.84 14.44
CA ILE A 163 18.19 -10.08 13.18
C ILE A 163 17.86 -10.98 11.99
N ALA A 164 18.40 -12.20 11.94
CA ALA A 164 18.11 -13.15 10.86
C ALA A 164 16.63 -13.54 10.81
N GLU A 165 15.96 -13.72 11.95
CA GLU A 165 14.52 -13.97 12.01
C GLU A 165 13.71 -12.77 11.50
N LEU A 166 14.09 -11.54 11.84
CA LEU A 166 13.46 -10.32 11.31
C LEU A 166 13.66 -10.18 9.80
N ASP A 167 14.86 -10.46 9.29
CA ASP A 167 15.17 -10.44 7.86
C ASP A 167 14.33 -11.48 7.10
N ALA A 168 14.26 -12.71 7.62
CA ALA A 168 13.44 -13.77 7.04
C ALA A 168 11.96 -13.36 7.00
N LYS A 169 11.46 -12.77 8.09
CA LYS A 169 10.06 -12.34 8.17
C LYS A 169 9.74 -11.17 7.23
N ALA A 170 10.62 -10.18 7.16
CA ALA A 170 10.48 -9.08 6.21
C ALA A 170 10.49 -9.60 4.77
N GLN A 171 11.38 -10.53 4.44
CA GLN A 171 11.46 -11.13 3.11
C GLN A 171 10.20 -11.95 2.76
N GLU A 172 9.61 -12.66 3.72
CA GLU A 172 8.32 -13.34 3.56
C GLU A 172 7.23 -12.34 3.16
N LYS A 173 7.11 -11.21 3.88
CA LYS A 173 6.11 -10.16 3.61
C LYS A 173 6.33 -9.47 2.27
N VAL A 174 7.58 -9.16 1.92
CA VAL A 174 7.95 -8.62 0.60
C VAL A 174 7.54 -9.58 -0.52
N THR A 175 7.84 -10.87 -0.36
CA THR A 175 7.51 -11.89 -1.36
C THR A 175 5.99 -12.02 -1.53
N ALA A 176 5.23 -12.05 -0.43
CA ALA A 176 3.78 -12.09 -0.47
C ALA A 176 3.18 -10.86 -1.19
N ALA A 177 3.74 -9.67 -0.96
CA ALA A 177 3.32 -8.44 -1.63
C ALA A 177 3.54 -8.51 -3.15
N GLN A 178 4.73 -8.97 -3.57
CA GLN A 178 5.12 -9.07 -4.99
C GLN A 178 4.32 -10.11 -5.77
N GLN A 179 3.79 -11.14 -5.11
CA GLN A 179 2.95 -12.17 -5.74
C GLN A 179 1.51 -11.70 -6.00
N SER A 180 1.07 -10.59 -5.40
CA SER A 180 -0.29 -10.09 -5.58
C SER A 180 -0.50 -9.54 -7.00
N LYS A 181 -1.44 -10.16 -7.73
CA LYS A 181 -1.87 -9.67 -9.07
C LYS A 181 -2.93 -8.57 -9.00
N LYS A 182 -3.45 -8.30 -7.79
CA LYS A 182 -4.56 -7.36 -7.56
C LYS A 182 -4.11 -5.92 -7.32
N VAL A 183 -2.81 -5.71 -7.17
CA VAL A 183 -2.18 -4.43 -6.80
C VAL A 183 -1.31 -3.91 -7.96
N THR A 184 -0.89 -2.66 -7.87
CA THR A 184 0.14 -2.09 -8.73
C THR A 184 1.54 -2.24 -8.11
N GLN A 185 2.57 -2.06 -8.93
CA GLN A 185 3.96 -2.03 -8.47
C GLN A 185 4.24 -0.85 -7.52
N ASP A 186 3.52 0.27 -7.68
CA ASP A 186 3.62 1.42 -6.79
C ASP A 186 3.11 1.09 -5.37
N GLU A 187 1.98 0.37 -5.26
CA GLU A 187 1.46 -0.12 -3.98
C GLU A 187 2.43 -1.12 -3.32
N VAL A 188 3.05 -2.01 -4.12
CA VAL A 188 4.07 -2.93 -3.63
C VAL A 188 5.30 -2.18 -3.11
N ALA A 189 5.81 -1.20 -3.87
CA ALA A 189 6.99 -0.42 -3.48
C ALA A 189 6.76 0.37 -2.17
N ALA A 190 5.56 0.93 -2.00
CA ALA A 190 5.17 1.61 -0.77
C ALA A 190 5.19 0.66 0.43
N LEU A 191 4.64 -0.56 0.29
CA LEU A 191 4.66 -1.55 1.36
C LEU A 191 6.07 -2.07 1.65
N VAL A 192 6.89 -2.34 0.64
CA VAL A 192 8.29 -2.76 0.82
C VAL A 192 9.08 -1.71 1.62
N THR A 193 8.83 -0.43 1.35
CA THR A 193 9.42 0.67 2.12
C THR A 193 8.98 0.63 3.58
N LYS A 194 7.68 0.42 3.84
CA LYS A 194 7.14 0.27 5.20
C LYS A 194 7.78 -0.92 5.94
N ILE A 195 7.82 -2.09 5.31
CA ILE A 195 8.43 -3.32 5.86
C ILE A 195 9.89 -3.07 6.24
N ASN A 196 10.67 -2.44 5.37
CA ASN A 196 12.08 -2.15 5.65
C ASN A 196 12.26 -1.17 6.81
N ASN A 197 11.39 -0.16 6.91
CA ASN A 197 11.42 0.78 8.03
C ASN A 197 11.07 0.08 9.35
N ASP A 198 10.01 -0.73 9.36
CA ASP A 198 9.56 -1.44 10.57
C ASP A 198 10.60 -2.48 11.02
N LYS A 199 11.23 -3.19 10.07
CA LYS A 199 12.39 -4.05 10.35
C LYS A 199 13.55 -3.28 10.98
N ASN A 200 13.96 -2.16 10.38
CA ASN A 200 15.09 -1.38 10.87
C ASN A 200 14.82 -0.79 12.27
N ASN A 201 13.57 -0.39 12.54
CA ASN A 201 13.14 0.05 13.86
C ASN A 201 13.27 -1.08 14.89
N ALA A 202 12.84 -2.30 14.56
CA ALA A 202 12.99 -3.46 15.45
C ALA A 202 14.47 -3.80 15.73
N ILE A 203 15.34 -3.76 14.69
CA ILE A 203 16.79 -3.94 14.86
C ILE A 203 17.39 -2.87 15.78
N ALA A 204 16.93 -1.62 15.67
CA ALA A 204 17.37 -0.55 16.56
C ALA A 204 16.98 -0.81 18.03
N GLU A 205 15.78 -1.34 18.30
CA GLU A 205 15.37 -1.70 19.66
C GLU A 205 16.15 -2.92 20.20
N ILE A 206 16.42 -3.94 19.36
CA ILE A 206 17.31 -5.07 19.72
C ILE A 206 18.70 -4.56 20.13
N ASN A 207 19.25 -3.61 19.39
CA ASN A 207 20.59 -3.08 19.66
C ASN A 207 20.70 -2.29 20.98
N LYS A 208 19.58 -1.90 21.59
CA LYS A 208 19.55 -1.26 22.91
C LYS A 208 19.56 -2.26 24.07
N GLN A 209 19.40 -3.55 23.80
CA GLN A 209 19.22 -4.55 24.85
C GLN A 209 20.54 -4.99 25.48
N THR A 210 20.52 -5.16 26.80
CA THR A 210 21.67 -5.68 27.59
C THR A 210 21.39 -7.06 28.18
N THR A 211 20.31 -7.72 27.74
CA THR A 211 19.95 -9.08 28.16
C THR A 211 19.43 -9.88 26.97
N SER A 212 19.66 -11.19 26.95
CA SER A 212 19.12 -12.08 25.92
C SER A 212 17.59 -12.10 25.91
N GLN A 213 16.96 -11.99 27.09
CA GLN A 213 15.50 -11.90 27.18
C GLN A 213 14.97 -10.62 26.50
N GLY A 214 15.64 -9.48 26.69
CA GLY A 214 15.29 -8.24 26.01
C GLY A 214 15.41 -8.36 24.49
N VAL A 215 16.48 -9.00 24.00
CA VAL A 215 16.64 -9.28 22.56
C VAL A 215 15.48 -10.13 22.02
N THR A 216 15.11 -11.21 22.72
CA THR A 216 13.96 -12.04 22.35
C THR A 216 12.67 -11.25 22.34
N THR A 217 12.41 -10.44 23.37
CA THR A 217 11.20 -9.61 23.46
C THR A 217 11.11 -8.59 22.31
N GLU A 218 12.18 -7.86 22.01
CA GLU A 218 12.14 -6.88 20.91
C GLU A 218 12.08 -7.52 19.53
N LYS A 219 12.69 -8.70 19.36
CA LYS A 219 12.50 -9.51 18.16
C LYS A 219 11.04 -9.89 17.97
N ASP A 220 10.39 -10.43 19.00
CA ASP A 220 8.99 -10.86 18.95
C ASP A 220 8.05 -9.66 18.68
N ASN A 221 8.33 -8.51 19.31
CA ASN A 221 7.62 -7.25 19.02
C ASN A 221 7.79 -6.84 17.55
N GLY A 222 9.02 -6.89 17.02
CA GLY A 222 9.31 -6.57 15.63
C GLY A 222 8.61 -7.49 14.64
N ILE A 223 8.59 -8.80 14.92
CA ILE A 223 7.83 -9.79 14.13
C ILE A 223 6.34 -9.46 14.17
N ALA A 224 5.78 -9.11 15.33
CA ALA A 224 4.37 -8.76 15.45
C ALA A 224 4.00 -7.50 14.63
N VAL A 225 4.88 -6.51 14.56
CA VAL A 225 4.70 -5.32 13.69
C VAL A 225 4.75 -5.72 12.22
N LEU A 226 5.77 -6.47 11.80
CA LEU A 226 5.89 -6.98 10.43
C LEU A 226 4.71 -7.88 10.03
N GLU A 227 4.06 -8.56 10.98
CA GLU A 227 2.88 -9.35 10.70
C GLU A 227 1.71 -8.50 10.17
N GLN A 228 1.61 -7.25 10.63
CA GLN A 228 0.59 -6.28 10.21
C GLN A 228 0.88 -5.65 8.84
N ASP A 229 2.07 -5.86 8.28
CA ASP A 229 2.45 -5.35 6.96
C ASP A 229 1.83 -6.19 5.83
N VAL A 230 0.53 -5.97 5.62
CA VAL A 230 -0.26 -6.68 4.63
C VAL A 230 -0.60 -5.78 3.46
N ILE A 231 -0.34 -6.27 2.24
CA ILE A 231 -0.69 -5.55 1.02
C ILE A 231 -2.20 -5.48 0.85
N THR A 232 -2.73 -4.27 0.66
CA THR A 232 -4.17 -4.04 0.43
C THR A 232 -4.36 -3.39 -0.93
N PRO A 233 -5.14 -4.00 -1.85
CA PRO A 233 -5.40 -3.42 -3.17
C PRO A 233 -6.36 -2.23 -3.06
N THR A 234 -5.94 -1.07 -3.55
CA THR A 234 -6.74 0.16 -3.53
C THR A 234 -6.94 0.74 -4.93
N VAL A 235 -5.88 0.77 -5.76
CA VAL A 235 -5.90 1.51 -7.03
C VAL A 235 -6.75 0.83 -8.10
N LYS A 236 -6.54 -0.47 -8.37
CA LYS A 236 -7.32 -1.21 -9.37
C LYS A 236 -8.81 -1.32 -8.99
N PRO A 237 -9.18 -1.72 -7.75
CA PRO A 237 -10.59 -1.79 -7.36
C PRO A 237 -11.33 -0.46 -7.48
N GLN A 238 -10.72 0.63 -7.03
CA GLN A 238 -11.32 1.96 -7.10
C GLN A 238 -11.58 2.39 -8.56
N ALA A 239 -10.58 2.23 -9.44
CA ALA A 239 -10.74 2.59 -10.85
C ALA A 239 -11.85 1.80 -11.55
N LYS A 240 -12.03 0.51 -11.22
CA LYS A 240 -13.15 -0.30 -11.73
C LYS A 240 -14.49 0.21 -11.23
N GLN A 241 -14.59 0.57 -9.94
CA GLN A 241 -15.81 1.13 -9.37
C GLN A 241 -16.20 2.45 -10.05
N ASP A 242 -15.22 3.33 -10.29
CA ASP A 242 -15.44 4.61 -10.97
C ASP A 242 -16.00 4.40 -12.40
N ILE A 243 -15.47 3.41 -13.14
CA ILE A 243 -15.97 3.03 -14.47
C ILE A 243 -17.42 2.50 -14.39
N ILE A 244 -17.70 1.58 -13.46
CA ILE A 244 -19.05 1.00 -13.28
C ILE A 244 -20.06 2.11 -12.96
N GLN A 245 -19.66 3.09 -12.13
CA GLN A 245 -20.50 4.23 -11.82
C GLN A 245 -20.75 5.11 -13.06
N ALA A 246 -19.72 5.39 -13.87
CA ALA A 246 -19.86 6.14 -15.12
C ALA A 246 -20.80 5.42 -16.12
N VAL A 247 -20.66 4.09 -16.26
CA VAL A 247 -21.56 3.26 -17.08
C VAL A 247 -23.00 3.40 -16.61
N THR A 248 -23.23 3.22 -15.30
CA THR A 248 -24.57 3.29 -14.70
C THR A 248 -25.22 4.65 -14.96
N THR A 249 -24.49 5.73 -14.69
CA THR A 249 -24.95 7.10 -14.93
C THR A 249 -25.26 7.34 -16.40
N ARG A 250 -24.38 6.90 -17.32
CA ARG A 250 -24.57 7.12 -18.75
C ARG A 250 -25.76 6.35 -19.31
N LYS A 251 -25.93 5.07 -18.94
CA LYS A 251 -27.10 4.26 -19.35
C LYS A 251 -28.41 4.87 -18.87
N GLN A 252 -28.45 5.44 -17.66
CA GLN A 252 -29.62 6.17 -17.17
C GLN A 252 -29.94 7.43 -17.98
N GLN A 253 -28.91 8.19 -18.39
CA GLN A 253 -29.11 9.35 -19.26
C GLN A 253 -29.65 8.94 -20.64
N ILE A 254 -29.09 7.89 -21.25
CA ILE A 254 -29.55 7.36 -22.54
C ILE A 254 -31.01 6.89 -22.45
N LYS A 255 -31.38 6.19 -21.37
CA LYS A 255 -32.76 5.74 -21.14
C LYS A 255 -33.77 6.89 -21.16
N LYS A 256 -33.41 8.05 -20.61
CA LYS A 256 -34.25 9.26 -20.54
C LYS A 256 -34.35 10.06 -21.85
N SER A 257 -33.58 9.71 -22.89
CA SER A 257 -33.67 10.40 -24.19
C SER A 257 -34.98 10.06 -24.90
N ASN A 258 -35.73 11.06 -25.38
CA ASN A 258 -36.93 10.84 -26.22
C ASN A 258 -36.63 10.99 -27.73
N ALA A 259 -35.46 11.52 -28.08
CA ALA A 259 -35.03 11.75 -29.46
C ALA A 259 -34.62 10.46 -30.18
N SER A 260 -34.26 9.42 -29.42
CA SER A 260 -33.80 8.14 -29.94
C SER A 260 -34.82 7.05 -29.68
N LEU A 261 -34.93 6.12 -30.64
CA LEU A 261 -35.69 4.89 -30.48
C LEU A 261 -34.97 3.92 -29.53
N GLN A 262 -35.69 2.92 -29.04
CA GLN A 262 -35.16 1.88 -28.15
C GLN A 262 -34.01 1.12 -28.83
N ASP A 263 -34.14 0.78 -30.11
CA ASP A 263 -33.10 0.07 -30.87
C ASP A 263 -31.79 0.88 -30.95
N GLU A 264 -31.88 2.20 -31.16
CA GLU A 264 -30.72 3.10 -31.19
C GLU A 264 -30.06 3.24 -29.79
N LYS A 265 -30.87 3.23 -28.73
CA LYS A 265 -30.38 3.22 -27.33
C LYS A 265 -29.65 1.93 -27.02
N ASP A 266 -30.15 0.80 -27.47
CA ASP A 266 -29.54 -0.51 -27.21
C ASP A 266 -28.18 -0.65 -27.88
N VAL A 267 -28.03 -0.17 -29.12
CA VAL A 267 -26.72 -0.09 -29.79
C VAL A 267 -25.72 0.75 -29.00
N ALA A 268 -26.13 1.91 -28.46
CA ALA A 268 -25.27 2.74 -27.62
C ALA A 268 -24.93 2.06 -26.28
N ASN A 269 -25.89 1.40 -25.64
CA ASN A 269 -25.69 0.66 -24.40
C ASN A 269 -24.73 -0.53 -24.58
N ASP A 270 -24.80 -1.22 -25.72
CA ASP A 270 -23.87 -2.29 -26.10
C ASP A 270 -22.45 -1.77 -26.31
N LYS A 271 -22.32 -0.61 -26.97
CA LYS A 271 -21.02 0.04 -27.14
C LYS A 271 -20.40 0.43 -25.78
N ILE A 272 -21.21 0.96 -24.86
CA ILE A 272 -20.79 1.24 -23.48
C ILE A 272 -20.32 -0.04 -22.77
N GLY A 273 -21.07 -1.14 -22.89
CA GLY A 273 -20.69 -2.42 -22.28
C GLY A 273 -19.36 -2.99 -22.82
N LYS A 274 -19.09 -2.78 -24.12
CA LYS A 274 -17.80 -3.14 -24.73
C LYS A 274 -16.65 -2.28 -24.20
N ILE A 275 -16.87 -0.98 -24.01
CA ILE A 275 -15.87 -0.07 -23.40
C ILE A 275 -15.57 -0.50 -21.97
N GLU A 276 -16.60 -0.75 -21.17
CA GLU A 276 -16.47 -1.22 -19.78
C GLU A 276 -15.66 -2.52 -19.70
N THR A 277 -16.06 -3.53 -20.46
CA THR A 277 -15.40 -4.85 -20.47
C THR A 277 -13.92 -4.73 -20.85
N LYS A 278 -13.63 -3.92 -21.87
CA LYS A 278 -12.24 -3.67 -22.30
C LYS A 278 -11.45 -2.95 -21.22
N ALA A 279 -12.00 -1.89 -20.62
CA ALA A 279 -11.32 -1.10 -19.61
C ALA A 279 -11.03 -1.90 -18.33
N ILE A 280 -11.97 -2.74 -17.88
CA ILE A 280 -11.75 -3.62 -16.72
C ILE A 280 -10.60 -4.59 -16.98
N LYS A 281 -10.57 -5.21 -18.18
CA LYS A 281 -9.49 -6.11 -18.60
C LYS A 281 -8.14 -5.38 -18.68
N ASP A 282 -8.12 -4.17 -19.22
CA ASP A 282 -6.91 -3.37 -19.31
C ASP A 282 -6.41 -2.95 -17.91
N ILE A 283 -7.30 -2.62 -16.96
CA ILE A 283 -6.95 -2.34 -15.56
C ILE A 283 -6.34 -3.56 -14.88
N ASP A 284 -6.87 -4.76 -15.13
CA ASP A 284 -6.30 -5.99 -14.59
C ASP A 284 -4.86 -6.21 -15.09
N ALA A 285 -4.58 -5.88 -16.36
CA ALA A 285 -3.26 -5.98 -16.96
C ALA A 285 -2.30 -4.84 -16.60
N ALA A 286 -2.81 -3.69 -16.14
CA ALA A 286 -1.98 -2.54 -15.78
C ALA A 286 -1.04 -2.87 -14.59
N THR A 287 0.19 -2.36 -14.64
CA THR A 287 1.22 -2.62 -13.62
C THR A 287 1.48 -1.41 -12.73
N THR A 288 1.14 -0.20 -13.16
CA THR A 288 1.40 1.06 -12.43
C THR A 288 0.13 1.85 -12.18
N ASN A 289 0.16 2.73 -11.18
CA ASN A 289 -0.93 3.65 -10.87
C ASN A 289 -1.23 4.58 -12.05
N ALA A 290 -0.18 5.05 -12.74
CA ALA A 290 -0.33 5.93 -13.91
C ALA A 290 -1.07 5.24 -15.06
N GLN A 291 -0.79 3.96 -15.33
CA GLN A 291 -1.51 3.19 -16.35
C GLN A 291 -2.98 2.98 -15.95
N VAL A 292 -3.25 2.61 -14.70
CA VAL A 292 -4.63 2.46 -14.21
C VAL A 292 -5.41 3.76 -14.36
N GLU A 293 -4.81 4.90 -13.99
CA GLU A 293 -5.44 6.22 -14.12
C GLU A 293 -5.71 6.56 -15.59
N ALA A 294 -4.73 6.37 -16.48
CA ALA A 294 -4.89 6.63 -17.91
C ALA A 294 -6.02 5.80 -18.54
N ILE A 295 -6.12 4.51 -18.19
CA ILE A 295 -7.19 3.62 -18.65
C ILE A 295 -8.54 4.10 -18.14
N LYS A 296 -8.63 4.42 -16.83
CA LYS A 296 -9.84 4.93 -16.19
C LYS A 296 -10.34 6.21 -16.87
N THR A 297 -9.47 7.22 -17.01
CA THR A 297 -9.81 8.50 -17.64
C THR A 297 -10.28 8.30 -19.07
N LYS A 298 -9.57 7.48 -19.86
CA LYS A 298 -9.96 7.21 -21.24
C LYS A 298 -11.33 6.50 -21.30
N ALA A 299 -11.55 5.48 -20.48
CA ALA A 299 -12.81 4.73 -20.47
C ALA A 299 -14.00 5.61 -20.10
N ILE A 300 -13.86 6.44 -19.06
CA ILE A 300 -14.92 7.39 -18.65
C ILE A 300 -15.22 8.39 -19.77
N ASN A 301 -14.21 8.91 -20.44
CA ASN A 301 -14.40 9.81 -21.57
C ASN A 301 -15.13 9.13 -22.74
N ASP A 302 -14.71 7.92 -23.13
CA ASP A 302 -15.34 7.15 -24.21
C ASP A 302 -16.81 6.80 -23.87
N ILE A 303 -17.11 6.46 -22.61
CA ILE A 303 -18.47 6.21 -22.11
C ILE A 303 -19.32 7.49 -22.25
N ASN A 304 -18.81 8.62 -21.77
CA ASN A 304 -19.53 9.89 -21.80
C ASN A 304 -19.81 10.40 -23.22
N GLN A 305 -18.88 10.17 -24.14
CA GLN A 305 -19.03 10.53 -25.56
C GLN A 305 -19.95 9.58 -26.34
N THR A 306 -20.25 8.39 -25.81
CA THR A 306 -21.16 7.46 -26.48
C THR A 306 -22.59 7.95 -26.34
N ALA A 307 -23.27 8.17 -27.47
CA ALA A 307 -24.66 8.60 -27.55
C ALA A 307 -25.45 7.70 -28.52
N PRO A 308 -26.77 7.52 -28.31
CA PRO A 308 -27.64 6.87 -29.29
C PRO A 308 -27.76 7.72 -30.56
N ALA A 309 -28.03 7.07 -31.68
CA ALA A 309 -28.45 7.75 -32.90
C ALA A 309 -29.83 8.41 -32.70
N THR A 310 -30.15 9.37 -33.57
CA THR A 310 -31.42 10.11 -33.58
C THR A 310 -31.94 10.28 -35.01
N THR A 311 -31.59 9.36 -35.90
CA THR A 311 -31.78 9.53 -37.35
C THR A 311 -33.10 8.93 -37.84
N ALA A 312 -33.58 7.86 -37.22
CA ALA A 312 -34.77 7.15 -37.68
C ALA A 312 -36.03 8.04 -37.71
N LYS A 313 -36.29 8.78 -36.62
CA LYS A 313 -37.44 9.70 -36.57
C LYS A 313 -37.30 10.86 -37.55
N ALA A 314 -36.09 11.40 -37.71
CA ALA A 314 -35.85 12.50 -38.64
C ALA A 314 -36.16 12.08 -40.08
N ALA A 315 -35.67 10.90 -40.50
CA ALA A 315 -35.96 10.35 -41.83
C ALA A 315 -37.46 10.08 -42.03
N ALA A 316 -38.14 9.48 -41.04
CA ALA A 316 -39.59 9.23 -41.14
C ALA A 316 -40.42 10.52 -41.23
N LEU A 317 -40.02 11.59 -40.54
CA LEU A 317 -40.67 12.89 -40.63
C LEU A 317 -40.43 13.55 -42.00
N GLU A 318 -39.23 13.40 -42.57
CA GLU A 318 -38.91 13.88 -43.91
C GLU A 318 -39.77 13.18 -44.98
N GLU A 319 -39.84 11.84 -44.96
CA GLU A 319 -40.72 11.06 -45.85
C GLU A 319 -42.20 11.45 -45.70
N PHE A 320 -42.68 11.63 -44.47
CA PHE A 320 -44.06 12.05 -44.22
C PHE A 320 -44.33 13.46 -44.77
N ASP A 321 -43.40 14.39 -44.57
CA ASP A 321 -43.53 15.76 -45.06
C ASP A 321 -43.52 15.84 -46.60
N GLU A 322 -42.76 14.98 -47.28
CA GLU A 322 -42.78 14.85 -48.74
C GLU A 322 -44.17 14.42 -49.26
N VAL A 323 -44.79 13.41 -48.62
CA VAL A 323 -46.15 12.96 -48.97
C VAL A 323 -47.17 14.06 -48.73
N VAL A 324 -47.07 14.77 -47.60
CA VAL A 324 -47.97 15.90 -47.30
C VAL A 324 -47.86 16.97 -48.38
N GLN A 325 -46.64 17.34 -48.77
CA GLN A 325 -46.43 18.35 -49.79
C GLN A 325 -46.98 17.91 -51.15
N ALA A 326 -46.75 16.64 -51.53
CA ALA A 326 -47.31 16.09 -52.75
C ALA A 326 -48.85 16.15 -52.76
N GLN A 327 -49.51 15.84 -51.64
CA GLN A 327 -50.97 15.91 -51.55
C GLN A 327 -51.50 17.36 -51.66
N ILE A 328 -50.79 18.32 -51.04
CA ILE A 328 -51.11 19.76 -51.19
C ILE A 328 -50.98 20.20 -52.65
N ASP A 329 -49.93 19.75 -53.34
CA ASP A 329 -49.68 20.10 -54.74
C ASP A 329 -50.69 19.45 -55.69
N GLN A 330 -51.28 18.30 -55.34
CA GLN A 330 -52.33 17.62 -56.12
C GLN A 330 -53.73 18.23 -55.95
N ALA A 331 -54.07 18.76 -54.77
CA ALA A 331 -55.39 19.34 -54.50
C ALA A 331 -55.88 20.37 -55.56
N PRO A 332 -55.08 21.37 -56.01
CA PRO A 332 -55.52 22.33 -57.03
C PRO A 332 -55.59 21.76 -58.45
N LEU A 333 -55.12 20.53 -58.69
CA LEU A 333 -55.11 19.91 -60.02
C LEU A 333 -56.41 19.18 -60.36
N ASN A 334 -57.32 19.05 -59.41
CA ASN A 334 -58.62 18.43 -59.62
C ASN A 334 -59.54 19.37 -60.43
N PRO A 335 -59.91 19.03 -61.67
CA PRO A 335 -60.71 19.93 -62.51
C PRO A 335 -62.16 20.03 -62.06
N ASP A 336 -62.62 19.18 -61.15
CA ASP A 336 -64.02 19.11 -60.70
C ASP A 336 -64.28 19.90 -59.40
N THR A 337 -63.31 20.68 -58.93
CA THR A 337 -63.38 21.41 -57.65
C THR A 337 -63.49 22.92 -57.84
N THR A 338 -63.88 23.60 -56.77
CA THR A 338 -63.82 25.07 -56.62
C THR A 338 -62.62 25.49 -55.75
N ASN A 339 -62.24 26.76 -55.79
CA ASN A 339 -61.14 27.30 -54.97
C ASN A 339 -61.39 27.12 -53.46
N GLU A 340 -62.63 27.29 -53.03
CA GLU A 340 -63.06 27.09 -51.64
C GLU A 340 -62.91 25.62 -51.20
N GLU A 341 -63.28 24.67 -52.07
CA GLU A 341 -63.14 23.23 -51.79
C GLU A 341 -61.67 22.78 -51.75
N VAL A 342 -60.81 23.37 -52.60
CA VAL A 342 -59.36 23.16 -52.56
C VAL A 342 -58.77 23.71 -51.26
N ALA A 343 -59.17 24.92 -50.85
CA ALA A 343 -58.69 25.52 -49.61
C ALA A 343 -59.07 24.68 -48.37
N GLU A 344 -60.30 24.15 -48.32
CA GLU A 344 -60.74 23.26 -47.25
C GLU A 344 -59.97 21.93 -47.25
N ALA A 345 -59.69 21.35 -48.41
CA ALA A 345 -58.87 20.14 -48.52
C ALA A 345 -57.45 20.38 -47.99
N ILE A 346 -56.81 21.49 -48.38
CA ILE A 346 -55.49 21.89 -47.88
C ILE A 346 -55.50 22.11 -46.37
N GLU A 347 -56.55 22.70 -45.81
CA GLU A 347 -56.70 22.87 -44.35
C GLU A 347 -56.78 21.52 -43.63
N ARG A 348 -57.57 20.58 -44.17
CA ARG A 348 -57.66 19.20 -43.65
C ARG A 348 -56.32 18.47 -43.72
N ILE A 349 -55.57 18.62 -44.82
CA ILE A 349 -54.21 18.05 -44.98
C ILE A 349 -53.26 18.63 -43.93
N ASN A 350 -53.26 19.96 -43.73
CA ASN A 350 -52.40 20.61 -42.73
C ASN A 350 -52.76 20.19 -41.29
N ALA A 351 -54.05 20.04 -40.96
CA ALA A 351 -54.47 19.53 -39.65
C ALA A 351 -54.03 18.06 -39.43
N ALA A 352 -54.11 17.24 -40.47
CA ALA A 352 -53.61 15.87 -40.46
C ALA A 352 -52.07 15.82 -40.32
N LYS A 353 -51.32 16.71 -40.99
CA LYS A 353 -49.87 16.87 -40.82
C LYS A 353 -49.49 17.09 -39.37
N VAL A 354 -50.14 18.05 -38.69
CA VAL A 354 -49.86 18.35 -37.27
C VAL A 354 -50.11 17.13 -36.38
N SER A 355 -51.14 16.34 -36.67
CA SER A 355 -51.45 15.12 -35.92
C SER A 355 -50.46 14.00 -36.21
N GLY A 356 -50.09 13.81 -37.48
CA GLY A 356 -49.15 12.79 -37.93
C GLY A 356 -47.73 13.02 -37.39
N VAL A 357 -47.22 14.26 -37.42
CA VAL A 357 -45.93 14.62 -36.81
C VAL A 357 -45.89 14.22 -35.34
N LYS A 358 -46.94 14.56 -34.56
CA LYS A 358 -47.01 14.18 -33.14
C LYS A 358 -47.05 12.67 -32.94
N ALA A 359 -47.77 11.94 -33.79
CA ALA A 359 -47.85 10.48 -33.71
C ALA A 359 -46.48 9.83 -33.99
N ILE A 360 -45.79 10.28 -35.03
CA ILE A 360 -44.44 9.82 -35.41
C ILE A 360 -43.43 10.13 -34.29
N GLU A 361 -43.44 11.34 -33.73
CA GLU A 361 -42.57 11.74 -32.63
C GLU A 361 -42.81 10.92 -31.35
N ALA A 362 -44.04 10.45 -31.11
CA ALA A 362 -44.40 9.66 -29.94
C ALA A 362 -43.93 8.20 -30.00
N THR A 363 -43.47 7.72 -31.16
CA THR A 363 -43.01 6.33 -31.32
C THR A 363 -41.73 6.04 -30.53
N THR A 364 -41.58 4.80 -30.09
CA THR A 364 -40.48 4.37 -29.21
C THR A 364 -39.63 3.26 -29.80
N THR A 365 -40.13 2.51 -30.78
CA THR A 365 -39.42 1.41 -31.46
C THR A 365 -39.38 1.64 -32.97
N ALA A 366 -38.42 1.03 -33.67
CA ALA A 366 -38.35 1.12 -35.14
C ALA A 366 -39.58 0.52 -35.82
N GLN A 367 -40.12 -0.57 -35.27
CA GLN A 367 -41.32 -1.22 -35.78
C GLN A 367 -42.56 -0.31 -35.63
N ASP A 368 -42.73 0.34 -34.48
CA ASP A 368 -43.83 1.27 -34.26
C ASP A 368 -43.69 2.53 -35.13
N LEU A 369 -42.46 3.02 -35.31
CA LEU A 369 -42.17 4.15 -36.19
C LEU A 369 -42.65 3.87 -37.62
N GLU A 370 -42.25 2.73 -38.19
CA GLU A 370 -42.62 2.36 -39.55
C GLU A 370 -44.13 2.17 -39.70
N ARG A 371 -44.77 1.50 -38.73
CA ARG A 371 -46.22 1.30 -38.73
C ARG A 371 -46.97 2.62 -38.68
N VAL A 372 -46.65 3.49 -37.71
CA VAL A 372 -47.32 4.79 -37.53
C VAL A 372 -47.08 5.70 -38.73
N LYS A 373 -45.85 5.78 -39.24
CA LYS A 373 -45.55 6.55 -40.46
C LYS A 373 -46.47 6.15 -41.61
N ASN A 374 -46.59 4.85 -41.89
CA ASN A 374 -47.42 4.33 -42.98
C ASN A 374 -48.93 4.55 -42.74
N GLU A 375 -49.39 4.44 -41.48
CA GLU A 375 -50.77 4.77 -41.10
C GLU A 375 -51.09 6.26 -41.32
N GLU A 376 -50.17 7.17 -40.95
CA GLU A 376 -50.37 8.61 -41.13
C GLU A 376 -50.24 9.03 -42.61
N ILE A 377 -49.32 8.45 -43.38
CA ILE A 377 -49.25 8.60 -44.84
C ILE A 377 -50.58 8.21 -45.48
N SER A 378 -51.12 7.04 -45.13
CA SER A 378 -52.40 6.58 -45.66
C SER A 378 -53.54 7.55 -45.34
N LYS A 379 -53.54 8.19 -44.17
CA LYS A 379 -54.55 9.20 -43.83
C LYS A 379 -54.43 10.44 -44.72
N ILE A 380 -53.22 10.90 -45.00
CA ILE A 380 -52.96 12.04 -45.89
C ILE A 380 -53.43 11.75 -47.31
N GLU A 381 -53.03 10.60 -47.87
CA GLU A 381 -53.39 10.20 -49.24
C GLU A 381 -54.90 10.04 -49.44
N ASN A 382 -55.64 9.67 -48.38
CA ASN A 382 -57.10 9.54 -48.42
C ASN A 382 -57.85 10.87 -48.26
N ILE A 383 -57.16 12.00 -48.07
CA ILE A 383 -57.81 13.33 -48.07
C ILE A 383 -57.95 13.81 -49.50
N THR A 384 -59.17 13.75 -50.03
CA THR A 384 -59.53 14.28 -51.35
C THR A 384 -60.38 15.54 -51.24
N ASP A 385 -60.44 16.30 -52.33
CA ASP A 385 -61.31 17.47 -52.45
C ASP A 385 -62.79 17.07 -52.44
N SER A 386 -63.65 18.01 -52.02
CA SER A 386 -65.09 17.94 -52.31
C SER A 386 -65.33 18.39 -53.74
N THR A 387 -66.25 17.73 -54.45
CA THR A 387 -66.74 18.15 -55.78
C THR A 387 -68.20 18.58 -55.74
N GLN A 388 -68.77 18.68 -54.53
CA GLN A 388 -70.20 18.86 -54.33
C GLN A 388 -70.69 20.21 -54.86
N THR A 389 -69.93 21.29 -54.67
CA THR A 389 -70.35 22.64 -55.07
C THR A 389 -70.47 22.75 -56.59
N LYS A 390 -69.47 22.23 -57.32
CA LYS A 390 -69.47 22.21 -58.78
C LYS A 390 -70.56 21.26 -59.33
N MET A 391 -70.77 20.12 -58.67
CA MET A 391 -71.82 19.16 -59.03
C MET A 391 -73.24 19.71 -58.78
N ASP A 392 -73.45 20.47 -57.70
CA ASP A 392 -74.72 21.14 -57.39
C ASP A 392 -75.04 22.21 -58.44
N ALA A 393 -74.06 23.06 -58.78
CA ALA A 393 -74.23 24.05 -59.85
C ALA A 393 -74.57 23.39 -61.21
N TYR A 394 -73.94 22.26 -61.52
CA TYR A 394 -74.22 21.48 -62.72
C TYR A 394 -75.66 20.94 -62.73
N ASN A 395 -76.14 20.44 -61.59
CA ASN A 395 -77.52 19.95 -61.43
C ASN A 395 -78.55 21.08 -61.52
N ASP A 396 -78.28 22.23 -60.92
CA ASP A 396 -79.16 23.41 -60.93
C ASP A 396 -79.38 23.94 -62.34
N VAL A 397 -78.32 24.06 -63.15
CA VAL A 397 -78.43 24.47 -64.57
C VAL A 397 -79.29 23.48 -65.36
N LYS A 398 -79.11 22.17 -65.16
CA LYS A 398 -79.94 21.14 -65.82
C LYS A 398 -81.41 21.23 -65.40
N GLN A 399 -81.66 21.45 -64.11
CA GLN A 399 -83.01 21.53 -63.57
C GLN A 399 -83.73 22.80 -64.04
N ALA A 400 -83.03 23.94 -64.06
CA ALA A 400 -83.53 25.21 -64.58
C ALA A 400 -83.88 25.13 -66.09
N ALA A 401 -83.02 24.51 -66.90
CA ALA A 401 -83.29 24.29 -68.33
C ALA A 401 -84.53 23.40 -68.54
N THR A 402 -84.64 22.31 -67.77
CA THR A 402 -85.80 21.39 -67.83
C THR A 402 -87.10 22.12 -67.44
N ALA A 403 -87.08 22.89 -66.36
CA ALA A 403 -88.22 23.68 -65.91
C ALA A 403 -88.64 24.74 -66.96
N ARG A 404 -87.66 25.42 -67.58
CA ARG A 404 -87.94 26.45 -68.59
C ARG A 404 -88.55 25.88 -69.87
N LYS A 405 -88.07 24.73 -70.35
CA LYS A 405 -88.66 24.01 -71.49
C LYS A 405 -90.09 23.54 -71.20
N ALA A 406 -90.33 23.00 -70.00
CA ALA A 406 -91.68 22.65 -69.58
C ALA A 406 -92.61 23.89 -69.59
N GLN A 407 -92.11 25.06 -69.22
CA GLN A 407 -92.87 26.31 -69.29
C GLN A 407 -93.12 26.77 -70.74
N ASN A 408 -92.13 26.68 -71.64
CA ASN A 408 -92.29 27.00 -73.06
C ASN A 408 -93.44 26.21 -73.71
N ALA A 409 -93.56 24.92 -73.38
CA ALA A 409 -94.61 24.04 -73.90
C ALA A 409 -96.05 24.44 -73.47
N THR A 410 -96.19 25.32 -72.48
CA THR A 410 -97.50 25.71 -71.93
C THR A 410 -97.97 27.11 -72.36
N VAL A 411 -97.20 27.80 -73.21
CA VAL A 411 -97.54 29.16 -73.67
C VAL A 411 -98.68 29.11 -74.70
N SER A 412 -99.83 29.72 -74.37
CA SER A 412 -101.11 29.54 -75.08
C SER A 412 -101.26 30.31 -76.40
N ASN A 413 -100.30 31.16 -76.74
CA ASN A 413 -100.32 32.04 -77.92
C ASN A 413 -99.04 31.95 -78.77
N ALA A 414 -98.22 30.92 -78.56
CA ALA A 414 -97.02 30.65 -79.35
C ALA A 414 -97.32 29.63 -80.46
N THR A 415 -96.72 29.82 -81.63
CA THR A 415 -96.68 28.82 -82.70
C THR A 415 -95.71 27.69 -82.34
N ASN A 416 -95.85 26.54 -83.00
CA ASN A 416 -94.94 25.41 -82.78
C ASN A 416 -93.49 25.79 -83.13
N GLU A 417 -93.30 26.61 -84.17
CA GLU A 417 -92.01 27.15 -84.57
C GLU A 417 -91.39 28.04 -83.48
N GLU A 418 -92.17 28.93 -82.84
CA GLU A 418 -91.69 29.80 -81.76
C GLU A 418 -91.31 29.03 -80.49
N VAL A 419 -92.05 27.97 -80.13
CA VAL A 419 -91.70 27.09 -78.99
C VAL A 419 -90.40 26.32 -79.26
N ALA A 420 -90.24 25.80 -80.48
CA ALA A 420 -89.02 25.08 -80.88
C ALA A 420 -87.79 26.00 -80.86
N GLU A 421 -87.92 27.26 -81.30
CA GLU A 421 -86.85 28.26 -81.24
C GLU A 421 -86.48 28.62 -79.79
N ALA A 422 -87.47 28.78 -78.91
CA ALA A 422 -87.26 29.04 -77.49
C ALA A 422 -86.57 27.87 -76.77
N ASP A 423 -86.93 26.62 -77.08
CA ASP A 423 -86.28 25.44 -76.53
C ASP A 423 -84.83 25.29 -77.01
N ALA A 424 -84.56 25.61 -78.29
CA ALA A 424 -83.20 25.65 -78.83
C ALA A 424 -82.33 26.71 -78.13
N ALA A 425 -82.89 27.89 -77.81
CA ALA A 425 -82.20 28.91 -77.03
C ALA A 425 -81.91 28.45 -75.59
N VAL A 426 -82.84 27.74 -74.94
CA VAL A 426 -82.62 27.13 -73.62
C VAL A 426 -81.54 26.05 -73.67
N GLU A 427 -81.50 25.22 -74.72
CA GLU A 427 -80.41 24.26 -74.92
C GLU A 427 -79.04 24.91 -75.12
N ALA A 428 -78.98 26.00 -75.88
CA ALA A 428 -77.76 26.76 -76.08
C ALA A 428 -77.27 27.39 -74.76
N ALA A 429 -78.19 28.00 -74.00
CA ALA A 429 -77.88 28.55 -72.68
C ALA A 429 -77.47 27.47 -71.66
N GLN A 430 -78.13 26.31 -71.67
CA GLN A 430 -77.75 25.17 -70.86
C GLN A 430 -76.34 24.68 -71.22
N LYS A 431 -76.03 24.50 -72.51
CA LYS A 431 -74.69 24.11 -72.97
C LYS A 431 -73.64 25.12 -72.52
N GLN A 432 -73.92 26.42 -72.65
CA GLN A 432 -73.00 27.47 -72.24
C GLN A 432 -72.80 27.47 -70.71
N GLY A 433 -73.87 27.39 -69.92
CA GLY A 433 -73.76 27.34 -68.45
C GLY A 433 -72.99 26.13 -67.95
N LEU A 434 -73.19 24.95 -68.55
CA LEU A 434 -72.40 23.75 -68.22
C LEU A 434 -70.93 23.90 -68.63
N HIS A 435 -70.65 24.54 -69.78
CA HIS A 435 -69.29 24.84 -70.22
C HIS A 435 -68.59 25.84 -69.29
N ASP A 436 -69.29 26.88 -68.84
CA ASP A 436 -68.74 27.91 -67.95
C ASP A 436 -68.43 27.33 -66.56
N ILE A 437 -69.28 26.43 -66.05
CA ILE A 437 -69.00 25.68 -64.81
C ILE A 437 -67.75 24.81 -64.96
N GLN A 438 -67.52 24.18 -66.12
CA GLN A 438 -66.31 23.36 -66.36
C GLN A 438 -65.04 24.19 -66.57
N GLY A 439 -65.16 25.46 -66.98
CA GLY A 439 -64.04 26.37 -67.26
C GLY A 439 -63.64 27.29 -66.10
N CYS A 440 -64.40 27.30 -65.00
CA CYS A 440 -64.04 27.92 -63.71
C CYS A 440 -63.40 26.87 -62.81
#